data_AF-A0A0S9QD36-F1
#
_entry.id   AF-A0A0S9QD36-F1
#
_cell.length_a   1.000
_cell.length_b   1.000
_cell.length_c   1.000
_cell.angle_alpha   90.00
_cell.angle_beta   90.00
_cell.angle_gamma   90.00
#
_symmetry.space_group_name_H-M   'P 1'
#
loop_
_entity.id
_entity.type
_entity.pdbx_description
1 polymer ?
#
loop_
_entity_poly.entity_id
_entity_poly.type
_entity_poly.pdbx_seq_one_letter_code
_entity_poly.pdbx_strand_id
1 'polypeptide(L)'
;MATVREDTRMQIRCRAISAELKQLLSLAADVAGVALVRVTSGGQAPKGSGGKRTGSTRHDHGRAADLQLLVDGSRALDFTDPDDLPIVEAFVTAAAALGANGIGAGVDYMGKTTLHIGFGTSPRDRSELVWGAGGHVANAPIWLQNAAQKGWANPVASGRRLADALPLAGTVGRFMVAARDGLRLRAGPGLTFDRLRTIGPGSELTVQSFDGPNGDWARVDLNHDGLIDGHLHAAFLVPVAPPGDGRFDDRLDSDEGVEEPEATYA
;
A
#
# COMPACT_ATOMS: atom_id res chain seq x y z
N MET A 1 6.19 7.59 5.78
CA MET A 1 5.51 7.35 4.51
C MET A 1 6.16 8.17 3.43
N ALA A 2 6.46 7.51 2.32
CA ALA A 2 6.94 8.12 1.09
C ALA A 2 6.01 9.24 0.62
N THR A 3 6.59 10.29 0.05
CA THR A 3 5.82 11.40 -0.49
C THR A 3 5.40 11.08 -1.92
N VAL A 4 4.12 11.30 -2.25
CA VAL A 4 3.64 11.32 -3.63
C VAL A 4 3.38 12.78 -4.03
N ARG A 5 4.17 13.29 -4.97
CA ARG A 5 4.08 14.69 -5.44
C ARG A 5 3.65 14.75 -6.89
N GLU A 6 2.62 15.55 -7.16
CA GLU A 6 2.05 15.73 -8.50
C GLU A 6 2.61 16.98 -9.19
N ASP A 7 3.67 16.79 -9.97
CA ASP A 7 4.36 17.85 -10.71
C ASP A 7 3.78 17.99 -12.13
N THR A 8 2.44 18.07 -12.23
CA THR A 8 1.70 17.93 -13.51
C THR A 8 1.15 19.23 -14.09
N ARG A 9 1.32 20.37 -13.40
CA ARG A 9 0.63 21.66 -13.71
C ARG A 9 0.78 22.19 -15.14
N MET A 10 1.81 21.76 -15.88
CA MET A 10 2.06 22.19 -17.27
C MET A 10 1.72 21.13 -18.33
N GLN A 11 1.20 19.97 -17.92
CA GLN A 11 0.94 18.85 -18.81
C GLN A 11 -0.50 18.84 -19.32
N ILE A 12 -0.72 18.14 -20.43
CA ILE A 12 -2.09 17.86 -20.94
C ILE A 12 -2.87 16.99 -19.92
N ARG A 13 -2.16 16.09 -19.23
CA ARG A 13 -2.69 15.25 -18.13
C ARG A 13 -2.32 15.86 -16.77
N CYS A 14 -3.02 16.94 -16.42
CA CYS A 14 -2.75 17.74 -15.20
C CYS A 14 -3.82 17.61 -14.11
N ARG A 15 -4.80 16.72 -14.25
CA ARG A 15 -5.77 16.47 -13.17
C ARG A 15 -5.14 15.61 -12.09
N ALA A 16 -5.70 15.69 -10.89
CA ALA A 16 -5.25 14.86 -9.78
C ALA A 16 -5.36 13.37 -10.08
N ILE A 17 -4.43 12.57 -9.59
CA ILE A 17 -4.60 11.11 -9.50
C ILE A 17 -5.64 10.77 -8.42
N SER A 18 -6.26 9.58 -8.52
CA SER A 18 -7.25 9.15 -7.53
C SER A 18 -6.60 8.92 -6.16
N ALA A 19 -7.39 9.04 -5.08
CA ALA A 19 -6.92 8.72 -3.73
C ALA A 19 -6.44 7.27 -3.62
N GLU A 20 -7.14 6.35 -4.28
CA GLU A 20 -6.78 4.93 -4.39
C GLU A 20 -5.39 4.75 -5.03
N LEU A 21 -5.13 5.40 -6.17
CA LEU A 21 -3.83 5.33 -6.82
C LEU A 21 -2.74 5.97 -5.95
N LYS A 22 -3.02 7.12 -5.33
CA LYS A 22 -2.06 7.80 -4.46
C LYS A 22 -1.64 6.94 -3.26
N GLN A 23 -2.59 6.23 -2.64
CA GLN A 23 -2.31 5.29 -1.55
C GLN A 23 -1.46 4.11 -2.02
N LEU A 24 -1.82 3.51 -3.16
CA LEU A 24 -1.04 2.43 -3.78
C LEU A 24 0.41 2.84 -4.03
N LEU A 25 0.62 4.01 -4.65
CA LEU A 25 1.96 4.53 -4.96
C LEU A 25 2.78 4.82 -3.70
N SER A 26 2.16 5.36 -2.66
CA SER A 26 2.83 5.62 -1.37
C SER A 26 3.28 4.32 -0.70
N LEU A 27 2.42 3.31 -0.65
CA LEU A 27 2.73 2.02 -0.04
C LEU A 27 3.80 1.26 -0.82
N ALA A 28 3.70 1.25 -2.16
CA ALA A 28 4.73 0.65 -3.01
C ALA A 28 6.09 1.34 -2.84
N ALA A 29 6.10 2.66 -2.66
CA ALA A 29 7.32 3.43 -2.40
C ALA A 29 7.93 3.12 -1.03
N ASP A 30 7.11 3.00 0.03
CA ASP A 30 7.57 2.60 1.34
C ASP A 30 8.22 1.20 1.31
N VAL A 31 7.61 0.23 0.63
CA VAL A 31 8.18 -1.12 0.45
C VAL A 31 9.52 -1.09 -0.30
N ALA A 32 9.63 -0.24 -1.31
CA ALA A 32 10.83 -0.13 -2.14
C ALA A 32 11.92 0.78 -1.53
N GLY A 33 11.67 1.47 -0.41
CA GLY A 33 12.61 2.45 0.13
C GLY A 33 12.75 3.72 -0.72
N VAL A 34 11.70 4.10 -1.45
CA VAL A 34 11.64 5.31 -2.28
C VAL A 34 11.08 6.46 -1.45
N ALA A 35 11.84 7.54 -1.23
CA ALA A 35 11.34 8.69 -0.47
C ALA A 35 10.28 9.52 -1.21
N LEU A 36 10.42 9.63 -2.54
CA LEU A 36 9.54 10.45 -3.37
C LEU A 36 9.13 9.73 -4.66
N VAL A 37 7.81 9.61 -4.84
CA VAL A 37 7.19 9.32 -6.13
C VAL A 37 6.81 10.65 -6.79
N ARG A 38 7.55 11.05 -7.82
CA ARG A 38 7.26 12.25 -8.61
C ARG A 38 6.34 11.86 -9.77
N VAL A 39 5.07 12.24 -9.69
CA VAL A 39 4.10 12.08 -10.78
C VAL A 39 4.30 13.21 -11.78
N THR A 40 4.78 12.88 -12.98
CA THR A 40 5.02 13.84 -14.07
C THR A 40 3.83 13.95 -15.01
N SER A 41 2.89 13.00 -14.96
CA SER A 41 1.66 12.98 -15.76
C SER A 41 0.55 12.29 -14.97
N GLY A 42 -0.52 13.03 -14.68
CA GLY A 42 -1.58 12.61 -13.76
C GLY A 42 -2.87 12.20 -14.46
N GLY A 43 -4.00 12.51 -13.84
CA GLY A 43 -5.31 12.22 -14.40
C GLY A 43 -5.70 13.09 -15.61
N GLN A 44 -6.73 12.64 -16.32
CA GLN A 44 -7.34 13.39 -17.42
C GLN A 44 -8.86 13.26 -17.47
N ALA A 45 -9.49 14.03 -18.36
CA ALA A 45 -10.92 14.01 -18.55
C ALA A 45 -11.42 12.71 -19.22
N PRO A 46 -12.56 12.16 -18.81
CA PRO A 46 -13.11 10.94 -19.41
C PRO A 46 -13.49 11.11 -20.88
N LYS A 47 -13.51 10.01 -21.62
CA LYS A 47 -13.73 10.04 -23.08
C LYS A 47 -15.15 10.50 -23.36
N GLY A 48 -15.32 11.38 -24.34
CA GLY A 48 -16.63 11.96 -24.65
C GLY A 48 -17.07 13.12 -23.75
N SER A 49 -16.28 13.52 -22.74
CA SER A 49 -16.63 14.64 -21.84
C SER A 49 -16.25 16.03 -22.36
N GLY A 50 -15.56 16.12 -23.51
CA GLY A 50 -15.06 17.38 -24.07
C GLY A 50 -13.87 18.00 -23.32
N GLY A 51 -13.39 17.39 -22.23
CA GLY A 51 -12.22 17.89 -21.48
C GLY A 51 -10.86 17.54 -22.10
N LYS A 52 -9.81 18.29 -21.74
CA LYS A 52 -8.42 18.06 -22.17
C LYS A 52 -7.96 16.63 -21.82
N ARG A 53 -7.43 15.92 -22.82
CA ARG A 53 -6.96 14.52 -22.72
C ARG A 53 -5.95 14.20 -23.82
N THR A 54 -5.17 13.14 -23.64
CA THR A 54 -4.33 12.55 -24.69
C THR A 54 -4.10 11.05 -24.42
N GLY A 55 -3.81 10.28 -25.46
CA GLY A 55 -3.46 8.86 -25.32
C GLY A 55 -4.52 8.00 -24.62
N SER A 56 -4.06 7.06 -23.80
CA SER A 56 -4.85 6.00 -23.17
C SER A 56 -5.96 6.52 -22.25
N THR A 57 -7.10 5.82 -22.20
CA THR A 57 -8.17 6.06 -21.23
C THR A 57 -7.81 5.64 -19.80
N ARG A 58 -6.67 4.97 -19.56
CA ARG A 58 -6.22 4.59 -18.20
C ARG A 58 -6.00 5.78 -17.27
N HIS A 59 -5.68 6.97 -17.80
CA HIS A 59 -5.54 8.19 -17.00
C HIS A 59 -6.90 8.85 -16.68
N ASP A 60 -7.99 8.40 -17.30
CA ASP A 60 -9.30 8.98 -17.06
C ASP A 60 -9.65 8.81 -15.57
N HIS A 61 -10.17 9.86 -14.95
CA HIS A 61 -10.47 9.90 -13.52
C HIS A 61 -9.26 9.68 -12.59
N GLY A 62 -8.02 9.88 -13.09
CA GLY A 62 -6.82 9.77 -12.26
C GLY A 62 -6.42 8.34 -11.92
N ARG A 63 -6.86 7.37 -12.73
CA ARG A 63 -6.62 5.93 -12.51
C ARG A 63 -5.22 5.44 -12.94
N ALA A 64 -4.39 6.32 -13.49
CA ALA A 64 -3.01 6.03 -13.82
C ALA A 64 -2.13 7.27 -13.68
N ALA A 65 -0.84 7.03 -13.51
CA ALA A 65 0.21 8.04 -13.42
C ALA A 65 1.41 7.61 -14.26
N ASP A 66 2.04 8.58 -14.93
CA ASP A 66 3.44 8.41 -15.34
C ASP A 66 4.31 9.11 -14.29
N LEU A 67 5.29 8.39 -13.77
CA LEU A 67 6.00 8.74 -12.55
C LEU A 67 7.47 8.38 -12.60
N GLN A 68 8.22 8.99 -11.68
CA GLN A 68 9.64 8.75 -11.46
C GLN A 68 9.87 8.48 -9.97
N LEU A 69 10.80 7.60 -9.66
CA LEU A 69 11.13 7.18 -8.30
C LEU A 69 12.42 7.88 -7.84
N LEU A 70 12.43 8.45 -6.64
CA LEU A 70 13.58 9.12 -6.07
C LEU A 70 13.80 8.62 -4.63
N VAL A 71 14.92 7.95 -4.36
CA VAL A 71 15.24 7.35 -3.04
C VAL A 71 15.56 8.42 -2.00
N ASP A 72 16.22 9.49 -2.40
CA ASP A 72 16.64 10.61 -1.54
C ASP A 72 15.94 11.93 -1.91
N GLY A 73 15.02 11.89 -2.88
CA GLY A 73 14.34 13.06 -3.42
C GLY A 73 15.16 13.89 -4.42
N SER A 74 16.39 13.48 -4.78
CA SER A 74 17.29 14.25 -5.65
C SER A 74 17.31 13.74 -7.10
N ARG A 75 17.52 12.44 -7.30
CA ARG A 75 17.71 11.82 -8.62
C ARG A 75 16.61 10.78 -8.89
N ALA A 76 16.10 10.79 -10.12
CA ALA A 76 15.23 9.72 -10.60
C ALA A 76 16.03 8.44 -10.86
N LEU A 77 15.54 7.31 -10.35
CA LEU A 77 16.11 6.00 -10.61
C LEU A 77 16.08 5.67 -12.10
N ASP A 78 17.13 5.00 -12.57
CA ASP A 78 17.33 4.57 -13.94
C ASP A 78 17.23 3.04 -14.00
N PHE A 79 16.16 2.50 -14.59
CA PHE A 79 15.97 1.05 -14.65
C PHE A 79 16.92 0.33 -15.64
N THR A 80 17.83 1.05 -16.28
CA THR A 80 18.96 0.48 -17.04
C THR A 80 20.25 0.40 -16.24
N ASP A 81 20.28 1.04 -15.07
CA ASP A 81 21.38 0.96 -14.11
C ASP A 81 21.16 -0.28 -13.20
N PRO A 82 22.12 -1.23 -13.13
CA PRO A 82 21.99 -2.43 -12.31
C PRO A 82 21.89 -2.13 -10.80
N ASP A 83 22.34 -0.98 -10.32
CA ASP A 83 22.24 -0.61 -8.91
C ASP A 83 20.84 -0.06 -8.55
N ASP A 84 20.18 0.58 -9.51
CA ASP A 84 18.83 1.15 -9.33
C ASP A 84 17.73 0.12 -9.61
N LEU A 85 17.95 -0.79 -10.57
CA LEU A 85 16.96 -1.73 -11.06
C LEU A 85 16.29 -2.57 -9.96
N PRO A 86 17.00 -3.12 -8.96
CA PRO A 86 16.36 -3.87 -7.87
C PRO A 86 15.32 -3.07 -7.08
N ILE A 87 15.55 -1.77 -6.90
CA ILE A 87 14.61 -0.86 -6.21
C ILE A 87 13.38 -0.63 -7.08
N VAL A 88 13.59 -0.44 -8.39
CA VAL A 88 12.50 -0.29 -9.36
C VAL A 88 11.65 -1.56 -9.44
N GLU A 89 12.27 -2.74 -9.49
CA GLU A 89 11.58 -4.04 -9.47
C GLU A 89 10.78 -4.24 -8.18
N ALA A 90 11.34 -3.86 -7.02
CA ALA A 90 10.63 -3.92 -5.74
C ALA A 90 9.38 -3.03 -5.74
N PHE A 91 9.50 -1.79 -6.25
CA PHE A 91 8.37 -0.88 -6.38
C PHE A 91 7.28 -1.43 -7.31
N VAL A 92 7.66 -1.94 -8.49
CA VAL A 92 6.71 -2.53 -9.45
C VAL A 92 6.02 -3.76 -8.87
N THR A 93 6.79 -4.64 -8.21
CA THR A 93 6.25 -5.84 -7.53
C THR A 93 5.22 -5.44 -6.47
N ALA A 94 5.55 -4.45 -5.64
CA ALA A 94 4.64 -3.97 -4.59
C ALA A 94 3.38 -3.32 -5.18
N ALA A 95 3.53 -2.48 -6.21
CA ALA A 95 2.41 -1.85 -6.90
C ALA A 95 1.46 -2.89 -7.51
N ALA A 96 2.00 -3.92 -8.17
CA ALA A 96 1.23 -5.03 -8.73
C ALA A 96 0.51 -5.83 -7.64
N ALA A 97 1.19 -6.16 -6.53
CA ALA A 97 0.60 -6.85 -5.39
C ALA A 97 -0.52 -6.04 -4.71
N LEU A 98 -0.46 -4.70 -4.76
CA LEU A 98 -1.47 -3.78 -4.26
C LEU A 98 -2.63 -3.53 -5.25
N GLY A 99 -2.59 -4.16 -6.43
CA GLY A 99 -3.69 -4.16 -7.40
C GLY A 99 -3.50 -3.27 -8.62
N ALA A 100 -2.32 -2.70 -8.85
CA ALA A 100 -2.02 -2.08 -10.14
C ALA A 100 -1.97 -3.17 -11.22
N ASN A 101 -2.76 -3.03 -12.29
CA ASN A 101 -2.86 -4.03 -13.35
C ASN A 101 -2.59 -3.46 -14.75
N GLY A 102 -2.23 -2.17 -14.86
CA GLY A 102 -1.63 -1.58 -16.06
C GLY A 102 -0.29 -0.97 -15.73
N ILE A 103 0.79 -1.59 -16.20
CA ILE A 103 2.17 -1.20 -15.86
C ILE A 103 3.00 -1.06 -17.15
N GLY A 104 3.75 0.02 -17.30
CA GLY A 104 4.55 0.26 -18.50
C GLY A 104 5.92 0.83 -18.21
N ALA A 105 6.96 0.30 -18.84
CA ALA A 105 8.31 0.86 -18.77
C ALA A 105 9.12 0.44 -20.00
N GLY A 106 9.98 1.33 -20.49
CA GLY A 106 10.88 1.03 -21.61
C GLY A 106 11.65 2.26 -22.06
N VAL A 107 12.92 2.06 -22.42
CA VAL A 107 13.80 3.14 -22.90
C VAL A 107 13.15 3.86 -24.09
N ASP A 108 12.66 3.11 -25.06
CA ASP A 108 11.97 3.62 -26.26
C ASP A 108 10.45 3.76 -26.06
N TYR A 109 10.00 3.88 -24.81
CA TYR A 109 8.60 4.21 -24.48
C TYR A 109 8.50 5.57 -23.80
N MET A 110 9.13 5.73 -22.64
CA MET A 110 9.10 6.97 -21.85
C MET A 110 10.47 7.35 -21.29
N GLY A 111 11.54 6.81 -21.89
CA GLY A 111 12.89 6.92 -21.37
C GLY A 111 13.14 5.96 -20.21
N LYS A 112 14.40 5.96 -19.76
CA LYS A 112 14.94 5.00 -18.79
C LYS A 112 14.58 5.25 -17.32
N THR A 113 13.88 6.34 -17.01
CA THR A 113 13.57 6.76 -15.64
C THR A 113 12.08 6.91 -15.35
N THR A 114 11.21 6.70 -16.34
CA THR A 114 9.77 6.93 -16.20
C THR A 114 9.00 5.61 -16.28
N LEU A 115 8.11 5.40 -15.32
CA LEU A 115 7.19 4.27 -15.26
C LEU A 115 5.76 4.75 -15.47
N HIS A 116 4.93 3.93 -16.10
CA HIS A 116 3.49 4.05 -16.06
C HIS A 116 2.95 3.07 -15.01
N ILE A 117 2.18 3.56 -14.05
CA ILE A 117 1.51 2.73 -13.04
C ILE A 117 0.06 3.15 -12.94
N GLY A 118 -0.83 2.18 -13.02
CA GLY A 118 -2.25 2.43 -12.84
C GLY A 118 -3.10 1.18 -12.92
N PHE A 119 -4.38 1.44 -13.04
CA PHE A 119 -5.39 0.42 -13.20
C PHE A 119 -5.80 0.22 -14.66
N GLY A 120 -6.69 -0.73 -14.90
CA GLY A 120 -7.34 -0.98 -16.17
C GLY A 120 -8.12 0.24 -16.68
N THR A 121 -8.53 0.15 -17.95
CA THR A 121 -9.26 1.20 -18.67
C THR A 121 -10.64 1.52 -18.09
N SER A 122 -11.14 0.68 -17.17
CA SER A 122 -12.33 0.92 -16.36
C SER A 122 -12.19 0.21 -15.00
N PRO A 123 -13.06 0.49 -14.00
CA PRO A 123 -13.07 -0.24 -12.73
C PRO A 123 -13.35 -1.74 -12.86
N ARG A 124 -13.94 -2.18 -13.98
CA ARG A 124 -14.22 -3.59 -14.28
C ARG A 124 -13.10 -4.26 -15.07
N ASP A 125 -12.18 -3.48 -15.64
CA ASP A 125 -11.04 -4.00 -16.38
C ASP A 125 -10.00 -4.53 -15.39
N ARG A 126 -10.01 -5.85 -15.22
CA ARG A 126 -9.11 -6.59 -14.35
C ARG A 126 -7.92 -7.18 -15.10
N SER A 127 -7.77 -6.91 -16.40
CA SER A 127 -6.65 -7.43 -17.19
C SER A 127 -5.32 -6.93 -16.65
N GLU A 128 -4.41 -7.87 -16.42
CA GLU A 128 -3.04 -7.64 -16.01
C GLU A 128 -2.17 -7.46 -17.25
N LEU A 129 -1.64 -6.25 -17.44
CA LEU A 129 -0.92 -5.88 -18.65
C LEU A 129 0.37 -5.13 -18.32
N VAL A 130 1.45 -5.64 -18.92
CA VAL A 130 2.74 -4.98 -19.01
C VAL A 130 3.04 -4.59 -20.45
N TRP A 131 3.67 -3.44 -20.67
CA TRP A 131 4.12 -3.02 -22.00
C TRP A 131 5.44 -2.25 -21.94
N GLY A 132 6.13 -2.20 -23.08
CA GLY A 132 7.41 -1.51 -23.22
C GLY A 132 7.46 -0.63 -24.46
N ALA A 133 8.54 -0.74 -25.24
CA ALA A 133 8.83 0.14 -26.37
C ALA A 133 7.61 0.34 -27.30
N GLY A 134 7.34 1.59 -27.65
CA GLY A 134 6.17 1.97 -28.46
C GLY A 134 4.80 1.78 -27.78
N GLY A 135 4.75 1.41 -26.50
CA GLY A 135 3.50 1.12 -25.79
C GLY A 135 2.93 -0.27 -26.07
N HIS A 136 3.77 -1.21 -26.53
CA HIS A 136 3.34 -2.54 -26.95
C HIS A 136 3.67 -3.62 -25.91
N VAL A 137 2.72 -4.55 -25.71
CA VAL A 137 2.88 -5.70 -24.81
C VAL A 137 4.02 -6.60 -25.25
N ALA A 138 4.14 -6.86 -26.56
CA ALA A 138 5.21 -7.69 -27.13
C ALA A 138 6.63 -7.16 -26.84
N ASN A 139 6.76 -5.86 -26.53
CA ASN A 139 8.03 -5.19 -26.28
C ASN A 139 8.29 -4.91 -24.80
N ALA A 140 7.51 -5.52 -23.88
CA ALA A 140 7.71 -5.35 -22.45
C ALA A 140 9.09 -5.91 -22.03
N PRO A 141 9.94 -5.16 -21.31
CA PRO A 141 11.20 -5.68 -20.79
C PRO A 141 10.97 -6.88 -19.86
N ILE A 142 11.83 -7.89 -19.92
CA ILE A 142 11.70 -9.11 -19.10
C ILE A 142 11.68 -8.80 -17.60
N TRP A 143 12.50 -7.87 -17.13
CA TRP A 143 12.52 -7.45 -15.73
C TRP A 143 11.14 -6.94 -15.28
N LEU A 144 10.45 -6.17 -16.14
CA LEU A 144 9.14 -5.60 -15.86
C LEU A 144 8.07 -6.69 -15.80
N GLN A 145 8.10 -7.64 -16.76
CA GLN A 145 7.21 -8.79 -16.78
C GLN A 145 7.34 -9.61 -15.49
N ASN A 146 8.58 -9.92 -15.09
CA ASN A 146 8.88 -10.71 -13.91
C ASN A 146 8.43 -10.01 -12.62
N ALA A 147 8.74 -8.72 -12.46
CA ALA A 147 8.35 -7.94 -11.28
C ALA A 147 6.83 -7.83 -11.15
N ALA A 148 6.12 -7.50 -12.22
CA ALA A 148 4.67 -7.39 -12.21
C ALA A 148 4.01 -8.75 -11.91
N GLN A 149 4.45 -9.81 -12.60
CA GLN A 149 3.95 -11.18 -12.38
C GLN A 149 4.18 -11.65 -10.94
N LYS A 150 5.34 -11.32 -10.35
CA LYS A 150 5.64 -11.63 -8.95
C LYS A 150 4.66 -10.96 -8.00
N GLY A 151 4.26 -9.72 -8.28
CA GLY A 151 3.26 -9.00 -7.48
C GLY A 151 1.86 -9.59 -7.64
N TRP A 152 1.41 -9.82 -8.88
CA TRP A 152 0.08 -10.39 -9.15
C TRP A 152 -0.09 -11.82 -8.65
N ALA A 153 0.97 -12.62 -8.65
CA ALA A 153 0.97 -13.96 -8.05
C ALA A 153 0.91 -13.93 -6.52
N ASN A 154 1.29 -12.81 -5.90
CA ASN A 154 1.31 -12.62 -4.45
C ASN A 154 0.49 -11.38 -4.08
N PRO A 155 -0.81 -11.33 -4.44
CA PRO A 155 -1.61 -10.16 -4.18
C PRO A 155 -1.70 -9.96 -2.67
N VAL A 156 -1.55 -8.71 -2.24
CA VAL A 156 -1.82 -8.37 -0.86
C VAL A 156 -3.33 -8.52 -0.71
N ALA A 157 -3.76 -9.67 -0.16
CA ALA A 157 -5.16 -10.02 -0.03
C ALA A 157 -5.92 -8.81 0.50
N SER A 158 -6.84 -8.28 -0.31
CA SER A 158 -7.66 -7.12 0.00
C SER A 158 -8.39 -7.39 1.31
N GLY A 159 -7.77 -7.01 2.43
CA GLY A 159 -8.30 -7.19 3.78
C GLY A 159 -7.50 -8.06 4.77
N ARG A 160 -6.42 -8.80 4.41
CA ARG A 160 -5.80 -9.74 5.39
C ARG A 160 -4.26 -9.76 5.51
N ARG A 161 -3.50 -9.01 4.70
CA ARG A 161 -2.02 -8.89 4.88
C ARG A 161 -1.47 -7.46 5.01
N LEU A 162 -2.31 -6.43 4.92
CA LEU A 162 -1.89 -5.04 5.18
C LEU A 162 -1.86 -4.67 6.68
N ALA A 163 -2.44 -5.49 7.56
CA ALA A 163 -2.52 -5.23 9.00
C ALA A 163 -1.24 -5.57 9.77
N ASP A 164 -0.37 -6.43 9.22
CA ASP A 164 0.77 -6.99 9.96
C ASP A 164 2.12 -6.31 9.63
N ALA A 165 2.16 -5.39 8.66
CA ALA A 165 3.43 -4.93 8.08
C ALA A 165 3.62 -3.41 7.94
N LEU A 166 2.97 -2.58 8.77
CA LEU A 166 3.35 -1.21 9.21
C LEU A 166 2.11 -0.38 9.59
N PRO A 167 2.20 0.56 10.57
CA PRO A 167 1.04 1.24 11.14
C PRO A 167 0.44 2.25 10.14
N LEU A 168 -0.76 1.97 9.66
CA LEU A 168 -1.61 2.96 8.99
C LEU A 168 -2.01 4.03 10.01
N ALA A 169 -1.45 5.23 9.87
CA ALA A 169 -2.07 6.43 10.39
C ALA A 169 -3.51 6.50 9.84
N GLY A 170 -4.51 6.47 10.71
CA GLY A 170 -5.92 6.59 10.32
C GLY A 170 -6.84 5.40 10.66
N THR A 171 -6.33 4.28 11.17
CA THR A 171 -7.22 3.14 11.53
C THR A 171 -7.85 3.33 12.91
N VAL A 172 -9.17 3.51 12.95
CA VAL A 172 -9.97 3.54 14.19
C VAL A 172 -10.25 2.11 14.66
N GLY A 173 -10.37 1.86 15.97
CA GLY A 173 -10.55 0.51 16.51
C GLY A 173 -9.93 0.29 17.89
N ARG A 174 -9.70 -0.97 18.29
CA ARG A 174 -9.04 -1.29 19.57
C ARG A 174 -7.53 -1.15 19.46
N PHE A 175 -6.94 -0.44 20.41
CA PHE A 175 -5.51 -0.22 20.52
C PHE A 175 -5.03 -0.47 21.94
N MET A 176 -3.71 -0.59 22.09
CA MET A 176 -3.01 -0.72 23.35
C MET A 176 -1.89 0.32 23.42
N VAL A 177 -1.62 0.83 24.62
CA VAL A 177 -0.51 1.76 24.85
C VAL A 177 0.84 1.02 24.84
N ALA A 178 1.72 1.39 23.91
CA ALA A 178 3.06 0.82 23.76
C ALA A 178 4.19 1.72 24.31
N ALA A 179 3.85 2.79 25.05
CA ALA A 179 4.82 3.66 25.69
C ALA A 179 5.30 3.06 27.03
N ARG A 180 6.60 2.75 27.13
CA ARG A 180 7.24 2.13 28.32
C ARG A 180 6.90 2.85 29.63
N ASP A 181 6.93 4.17 29.62
CA ASP A 181 6.67 5.01 30.81
C ASP A 181 5.23 5.56 30.85
N GLY A 182 4.33 4.97 30.04
CA GLY A 182 2.97 5.42 29.85
C GLY A 182 2.82 6.59 28.88
N LEU A 183 1.59 6.81 28.42
CA LEU A 183 1.24 7.79 27.40
C LEU A 183 0.31 8.88 27.97
N ARG A 184 0.61 10.15 27.69
CA ARG A 184 -0.11 11.29 28.27
C ARG A 184 -1.42 11.53 27.53
N LEU A 185 -2.54 11.34 28.22
CA LEU A 185 -3.88 11.75 27.78
C LEU A 185 -4.01 13.26 27.91
N ARG A 186 -4.45 13.91 26.82
CA ARG A 186 -4.62 15.36 26.76
C ARG A 186 -6.05 15.73 26.41
N ALA A 187 -6.46 16.94 26.79
CA ALA A 187 -7.79 17.48 26.48
C ALA A 187 -8.00 17.79 24.98
N GLY A 188 -6.94 17.81 24.18
CA GLY A 188 -7.02 18.09 22.75
C GLY A 188 -5.77 17.65 21.97
N PRO A 189 -5.83 17.73 20.62
CA PRO A 189 -4.81 17.21 19.72
C PRO A 189 -3.62 18.16 19.60
N GLY A 190 -2.73 18.14 20.58
CA GLY A 190 -1.53 18.97 20.57
C GLY A 190 -0.80 19.02 21.91
N LEU A 191 0.45 19.46 21.88
CA LEU A 191 1.26 19.64 23.09
C LEU A 191 0.81 20.83 23.95
N THR A 192 0.03 21.74 23.37
CA THR A 192 -0.50 22.95 24.01
C THR A 192 -1.76 22.71 24.85
N PHE A 193 -2.40 21.55 24.70
CA PHE A 193 -3.58 21.19 25.49
C PHE A 193 -3.19 20.59 26.83
N ASP A 194 -4.05 20.79 27.84
CA ASP A 194 -3.83 20.30 29.20
C ASP A 194 -3.62 18.79 29.23
N ARG A 195 -2.71 18.37 30.12
CA ARG A 195 -2.50 16.94 30.43
C ARG A 195 -3.52 16.52 31.48
N LEU A 196 -4.37 15.57 31.13
CA LEU A 196 -5.39 15.02 32.02
C LEU A 196 -4.79 13.95 32.94
N ARG A 197 -4.15 12.93 32.35
CA ARG A 197 -3.48 11.84 33.09
C ARG A 197 -2.47 11.10 32.21
N THR A 198 -1.75 10.14 32.80
CA THR A 198 -0.90 9.18 32.07
C THR A 198 -1.60 7.83 32.05
N ILE A 199 -1.69 7.22 30.88
CA ILE A 199 -2.21 5.87 30.66
C ILE A 199 -1.05 4.89 30.65
N GLY A 200 -1.13 3.83 31.44
CA GLY A 200 -0.04 2.87 31.60
C GLY A 200 0.19 2.02 30.32
N PRO A 201 1.41 1.50 30.11
CA PRO A 201 1.68 0.53 29.05
C PRO A 201 0.75 -0.67 29.16
N GLY A 202 0.38 -1.27 28.03
CA GLY A 202 -0.50 -2.42 27.99
C GLY A 202 -2.00 -2.10 28.17
N SER A 203 -2.36 -0.85 28.48
CA SER A 203 -3.76 -0.47 28.62
C SER A 203 -4.44 -0.49 27.26
N GLU A 204 -5.53 -1.25 27.14
CA GLU A 204 -6.40 -1.23 25.97
C GLU A 204 -7.33 -0.01 25.97
N LEU A 205 -7.67 0.45 24.77
CA LEU A 205 -8.54 1.59 24.52
C LEU A 205 -9.14 1.51 23.12
N THR A 206 -10.15 2.33 22.85
CA THR A 206 -10.71 2.49 21.50
C THR A 206 -10.26 3.82 20.92
N VAL A 207 -9.64 3.80 19.75
CA VAL A 207 -9.38 5.00 18.94
C VAL A 207 -10.59 5.23 18.03
N GLN A 208 -11.23 6.39 18.14
CA GLN A 208 -12.42 6.73 17.35
C GLN A 208 -12.11 7.61 16.14
N SER A 209 -11.05 8.43 16.17
CA SER A 209 -10.58 9.23 15.04
C SER A 209 -9.12 9.65 15.24
N PHE A 210 -8.52 10.22 14.20
CA PHE A 210 -7.22 10.88 14.28
C PHE A 210 -7.37 12.35 13.92
N ASP A 211 -6.82 13.20 14.77
CA ASP A 211 -6.96 14.64 14.72
C ASP A 211 -5.58 15.32 14.65
N GLY A 212 -5.58 16.63 14.35
CA GLY A 212 -4.37 17.45 14.21
C GLY A 212 -3.86 17.54 12.76
N PRO A 213 -2.86 18.40 12.48
CA PRO A 213 -2.44 18.75 11.11
C PRO A 213 -1.98 17.57 10.25
N ASN A 214 -1.45 16.50 10.89
CA ASN A 214 -1.02 15.27 10.21
C ASN A 214 -1.75 14.01 10.73
N GLY A 215 -2.80 14.14 11.52
CA GLY A 215 -3.46 12.98 12.15
C GLY A 215 -2.64 12.32 13.26
N ASP A 216 -1.72 13.06 13.89
CA ASP A 216 -0.80 12.52 14.91
C ASP A 216 -1.48 12.24 16.27
N TRP A 217 -2.72 12.65 16.45
CA TRP A 217 -3.44 12.57 17.72
C TRP A 217 -4.64 11.64 17.62
N ALA A 218 -4.57 10.47 18.24
CA ALA A 218 -5.68 9.56 18.38
C ALA A 218 -6.69 10.11 19.39
N ARG A 219 -7.93 10.30 18.96
CA ARG A 219 -9.09 10.58 19.81
C ARG A 219 -9.57 9.27 20.43
N VAL A 220 -9.58 9.17 21.76
CA VAL A 220 -9.76 7.89 22.45
C VAL A 220 -10.94 7.85 23.40
N ASP A 221 -11.54 6.66 23.48
CA ASP A 221 -12.51 6.21 24.48
C ASP A 221 -11.85 5.08 25.28
N LEU A 222 -11.71 5.30 26.58
CA LEU A 222 -11.03 4.41 27.51
C LEU A 222 -12.01 3.45 28.20
N ASN A 223 -13.30 3.76 28.21
CA ASN A 223 -14.32 2.98 28.94
C ASN A 223 -15.19 2.13 27.99
N HIS A 224 -15.02 2.29 26.69
CA HIS A 224 -15.82 1.65 25.64
C HIS A 224 -17.30 2.03 25.70
N ASP A 225 -17.61 3.21 26.23
CA ASP A 225 -18.97 3.74 26.36
C ASP A 225 -19.35 4.71 25.23
N GLY A 226 -18.43 4.94 24.28
CA GLY A 226 -18.59 5.84 23.16
C GLY A 226 -18.26 7.30 23.48
N LEU A 227 -17.93 7.64 24.74
CA LEU A 227 -17.54 8.99 25.14
C LEU A 227 -16.04 9.20 24.94
N ILE A 228 -15.67 10.44 24.62
CA ILE A 228 -14.27 10.80 24.37
C ILE A 228 -13.60 11.24 25.66
N ASP A 229 -12.61 10.48 26.10
CA ASP A 229 -11.79 10.81 27.27
C ASP A 229 -10.66 11.80 26.94
N GLY A 230 -10.25 11.89 25.66
CA GLY A 230 -9.27 12.85 25.20
C GLY A 230 -8.42 12.36 24.03
N HIS A 231 -7.18 12.84 23.96
CA HIS A 231 -6.24 12.56 22.88
C HIS A 231 -4.93 11.96 23.37
N LEU A 232 -4.42 10.96 22.64
CA LEU A 232 -3.11 10.35 22.82
C LEU A 232 -2.30 10.48 21.52
N HIS A 233 -0.97 10.53 21.63
CA HIS A 233 -0.12 10.60 20.44
C HIS A 233 -0.09 9.23 19.74
N ALA A 234 -0.54 9.17 18.50
CA ALA A 234 -0.81 7.95 17.74
C ALA A 234 0.42 7.05 17.57
N ALA A 235 1.63 7.62 17.48
CA ALA A 235 2.88 6.87 17.33
C ALA A 235 3.20 5.89 18.48
N PHE A 236 2.47 5.96 19.60
CA PHE A 236 2.67 5.10 20.76
C PHE A 236 1.49 4.14 21.01
N LEU A 237 0.61 3.97 20.01
CA LEU A 237 -0.52 3.04 20.06
C LEU A 237 -0.30 1.88 19.10
N VAL A 238 -0.61 0.67 19.54
CA VAL A 238 -0.57 -0.55 18.71
C VAL A 238 -1.96 -1.17 18.63
N PRO A 239 -2.42 -1.62 17.45
CA PRO A 239 -3.75 -2.22 17.32
C PRO A 239 -3.84 -3.57 18.04
N VAL A 240 -5.01 -3.88 18.63
CA VAL A 240 -5.30 -5.16 19.27
C VAL A 240 -6.12 -6.04 18.32
N ALA A 241 -5.54 -7.16 17.87
CA ALA A 241 -6.21 -8.12 17.00
C ALA A 241 -7.46 -8.74 17.69
N PRO A 242 -8.52 -9.13 16.95
CA PRO A 242 -9.61 -9.90 17.53
C PRO A 242 -9.13 -11.31 17.95
N PRO A 243 -9.71 -11.91 19.01
CA PRO A 243 -9.43 -13.30 19.36
C PRO A 243 -9.74 -14.21 18.16
N GLY A 244 -8.76 -15.03 17.76
CA GLY A 244 -8.94 -16.01 16.69
C GLY A 244 -9.98 -17.06 17.07
N ASP A 245 -10.85 -17.41 16.12
CA ASP A 245 -11.77 -18.52 16.24
C ASP A 245 -10.99 -19.84 16.23
N GLY A 246 -10.78 -20.41 17.41
CA GLY A 246 -10.10 -21.69 17.59
C GLY A 246 -10.86 -22.86 16.97
N ARG A 247 -10.74 -23.06 15.65
CA ARG A 247 -10.99 -24.35 14.99
C ARG A 247 -9.66 -25.03 14.72
N PHE A 248 -9.22 -25.79 15.72
CA PHE A 248 -8.25 -26.85 15.54
C PHE A 248 -8.87 -27.90 14.60
N ASP A 249 -8.24 -28.10 13.44
CA ASP A 249 -8.52 -29.23 12.56
C ASP A 249 -7.85 -30.47 13.16
N ASP A 250 -8.66 -31.23 13.89
CA ASP A 250 -8.33 -32.52 14.46
C ASP A 250 -8.97 -33.59 13.55
N ARG A 251 -8.14 -34.27 12.73
CA ARG A 251 -8.38 -35.48 11.88
C ARG A 251 -7.52 -35.39 10.61
N LEU A 252 -6.59 -36.28 10.27
CA LEU A 252 -6.45 -37.72 10.50
C LEU A 252 -4.96 -38.10 10.50
N ASP A 253 -4.47 -38.61 11.63
CA ASP A 253 -3.53 -39.73 11.60
C ASP A 253 -4.37 -40.99 11.37
N SER A 254 -4.14 -41.67 10.25
CA SER A 254 -4.45 -43.09 10.11
C SER A 254 -3.33 -43.74 9.32
N ASP A 255 -2.34 -44.15 10.10
CA ASP A 255 -1.32 -45.15 9.84
C ASP A 255 -2.01 -46.42 9.29
N GLU A 256 -1.86 -46.70 8.00
CA GLU A 256 -2.26 -47.99 7.43
C GLU A 256 -1.15 -49.02 7.68
N GLY A 257 -1.40 -49.90 8.65
CA GLY A 257 -0.60 -51.06 8.96
C GLY A 257 -0.59 -52.06 7.80
N VAL A 258 0.62 -52.50 7.44
CA VAL A 258 0.85 -53.65 6.57
C VAL A 258 0.86 -54.90 7.46
N GLU A 259 -0.19 -55.73 7.36
CA GLU A 259 -0.21 -57.09 7.90
C GLU A 259 0.68 -58.01 7.05
N GLU A 260 1.69 -58.62 7.68
CA GLU A 260 2.35 -59.82 7.15
C GLU A 260 1.58 -61.08 7.56
N PRO A 261 1.34 -62.05 6.67
CA PRO A 261 0.73 -63.31 7.06
C PRO A 261 1.75 -64.29 7.67
N GLU A 262 1.52 -64.68 8.92
CA GLU A 262 2.18 -65.82 9.55
C GLU A 262 1.79 -67.14 8.84
N ALA A 263 2.80 -67.86 8.36
CA ALA A 263 2.67 -69.25 7.95
C ALA A 263 2.76 -70.17 9.18
N THR A 264 1.65 -70.81 9.54
CA THR A 264 1.64 -71.90 10.52
C THR A 264 2.00 -73.23 9.85
N TYR A 265 2.86 -73.99 10.53
CA TYR A 265 3.39 -75.31 10.19
C TYR A 265 2.34 -76.41 9.97
N ALA A 266 2.58 -77.26 8.97
CA ALA A 266 2.40 -78.71 8.99
C ALA A 266 3.41 -79.38 8.05
#